data_AF-A0A662WKU2-F1
#
_entry.id   AF-A0A662WKU2-F1
#
_cell.length_a   1.000
_cell.length_b   1.000
_cell.length_c   1.000
_cell.angle_alpha   90.00
_cell.angle_beta   90.00
_cell.angle_gamma   90.00
#
_symmetry.space_group_name_H-M   'P 1'
#
loop_
_entity.id
_entity.type
_entity.pdbx_description
1 polymer ?
#
loop_
_entity_poly.entity_id
_entity_poly.type
_entity_poly.pdbx_seq_one_letter_code
_entity_poly.pdbx_strand_id
1 'polypeptide(L)'
;MTVTLKWIVNSLLYRNGHVTFMEILKYALHQFCQQAQAHSSKPQQQNHSHGFQPVHGQVHKQPLHDTLTRVPSHAASHHDENDEDEDAMSARDYLAEHPVIDAGKFEQVWATATEIASLSYTLHEAPEKDDIIELFSSNCLSCLASGSVNHLFKFFFFAEMVRVVLTSTLGLLISDGTTEKLTSIHWIVLCVFASQTELQCVFCVEMAIDAESGGVEGTIKRLAVQQRDEEEEDLIDSSFVSFFEDVLQEL
;
A
#
# COMPACT_ATOMS: atom_id res chain seq x y z
N MET A 1 -23.43 25.53 24.28
CA MET A 1 -24.01 24.79 23.15
C MET A 1 -23.88 23.31 23.46
N THR A 2 -24.97 22.57 23.49
CA THR A 2 -24.97 21.15 23.88
C THR A 2 -25.27 20.33 22.63
N VAL A 3 -24.29 19.59 22.12
CA VAL A 3 -24.47 18.71 20.95
C VAL A 3 -24.72 17.31 21.46
N THR A 4 -25.85 16.72 21.05
CA THR A 4 -26.18 15.33 21.39
C THR A 4 -25.90 14.47 20.17
N LEU A 5 -24.87 13.62 20.23
CA LEU A 5 -24.57 12.67 19.17
C LEU A 5 -25.25 11.33 19.46
N LYS A 6 -25.96 10.81 18.46
CA LYS A 6 -26.52 9.46 18.49
C LYS A 6 -25.74 8.63 17.47
N TRP A 7 -24.92 7.70 17.95
CA TRP A 7 -24.23 6.73 17.09
C TRP A 7 -25.08 5.46 16.95
N ILE A 8 -24.98 4.78 15.82
CA ILE A 8 -25.47 3.41 15.64
C ILE A 8 -24.23 2.51 15.59
N VAL A 9 -24.01 1.72 16.64
CA VAL A 9 -22.89 0.77 16.68
C VAL A 9 -23.27 -0.43 15.83
N ASN A 10 -22.91 -0.44 14.55
CA ASN A 10 -22.78 -1.69 13.81
C ASN A 10 -21.37 -2.24 14.04
N SER A 11 -21.15 -2.72 15.26
CA SER A 11 -20.14 -3.71 15.71
C SER A 11 -18.67 -3.65 15.25
N LEU A 12 -18.19 -2.62 14.53
CA LEU A 12 -16.87 -2.66 13.86
C LEU A 12 -15.78 -1.76 14.46
N LEU A 13 -16.06 -1.05 15.56
CA LEU A 13 -14.99 -0.37 16.28
C LEU A 13 -14.27 -1.39 17.16
N TYR A 14 -13.11 -1.86 16.70
CA TYR A 14 -12.16 -2.64 17.50
C TYR A 14 -11.86 -1.95 18.87
N ARG A 15 -11.28 -2.71 19.82
CA ARG A 15 -11.00 -2.27 21.20
C ARG A 15 -10.50 -0.81 21.26
N ASN A 16 -11.24 0.04 21.98
CA ASN A 16 -10.99 1.48 22.17
C ASN A 16 -11.25 2.42 20.98
N GLY A 17 -11.79 1.95 19.84
CA GLY A 17 -12.06 2.80 18.68
C GLY A 17 -13.01 3.98 18.96
N HIS A 18 -13.91 3.83 19.94
CA HIS A 18 -14.77 4.92 20.41
C HIS A 18 -13.99 6.06 21.10
N VAL A 19 -12.89 5.76 21.79
CA VAL A 19 -12.04 6.77 22.46
C VAL A 19 -11.28 7.58 21.40
N THR A 20 -10.65 6.90 20.45
CA THR A 20 -9.95 7.53 19.33
C THR A 20 -10.90 8.40 18.50
N PHE A 21 -12.10 7.90 18.22
CA PHE A 21 -13.14 8.68 17.55
C PHE A 21 -13.52 9.94 18.34
N MET A 22 -13.69 9.85 19.67
CA MET A 22 -14.03 11.01 20.49
C MET A 22 -12.93 12.07 20.48
N GLU A 23 -11.66 11.68 20.47
CA GLU A 23 -10.53 12.62 20.36
C GLU A 23 -10.47 13.29 18.98
N ILE A 24 -10.63 12.53 17.89
CA ILE A 24 -10.71 13.07 16.52
C ILE A 24 -11.89 14.04 16.39
N LEU A 25 -13.06 13.66 16.91
CA LEU A 25 -14.26 14.48 16.87
C LEU A 25 -14.09 15.77 17.67
N LYS A 26 -13.53 15.69 18.89
CA LYS A 26 -13.21 16.89 19.70
C LYS A 26 -12.28 17.82 18.92
N TYR A 27 -11.24 17.28 18.30
CA TYR A 27 -10.29 18.06 17.52
C TYR A 27 -10.96 18.74 16.32
N ALA A 28 -11.77 18.01 15.55
CA ALA A 28 -12.49 18.54 14.39
C ALA A 28 -13.51 19.62 14.78
N LEU A 29 -14.26 19.42 15.86
CA LEU A 29 -15.19 20.41 16.39
C LEU A 29 -14.46 21.67 16.86
N HIS A 30 -13.30 21.52 17.50
CA HIS A 30 -12.49 22.64 17.94
C HIS A 30 -11.96 23.47 16.75
N GLN A 31 -11.46 22.79 15.71
CA GLN A 31 -11.04 23.44 14.45
C GLN A 31 -12.21 24.17 13.76
N PHE A 32 -13.38 23.54 13.70
CA PHE A 32 -14.58 24.17 13.13
C PHE A 32 -15.01 25.42 13.92
N CYS A 33 -15.02 25.35 15.25
CA CYS A 33 -15.33 26.51 16.09
C CYS A 33 -14.32 27.65 15.90
N GLN A 34 -13.03 27.34 15.75
CA GLN A 34 -12.00 28.36 15.49
C GLN A 34 -12.18 29.02 14.12
N GLN A 35 -12.48 28.25 13.07
CA GLN A 35 -12.75 28.79 11.73
C GLN A 35 -14.04 29.64 11.70
N ALA A 36 -15.10 29.19 12.38
CA ALA A 36 -16.36 29.94 12.47
C ALA A 36 -16.18 31.28 13.20
N GLN A 37 -15.32 31.34 14.22
CA GLN A 37 -15.00 32.59 14.92
C GLN A 37 -14.12 33.53 14.09
N ALA A 38 -13.16 32.99 13.33
CA ALA A 38 -12.31 33.79 12.44
C ALA A 38 -13.10 34.49 11.31
N HIS A 39 -14.21 33.89 10.87
CA HIS A 39 -15.10 34.50 9.87
C HIS A 39 -16.07 35.57 10.43
N SER A 40 -16.25 35.65 11.75
CA SER A 40 -17.16 36.62 12.38
C SER A 40 -16.49 37.96 12.73
N SER A 41 -15.17 38.10 12.52
CA SER A 41 -14.39 39.29 12.86
C SER A 41 -13.77 39.97 11.63
N LYS A 42 -14.60 40.44 10.69
CA LYS A 42 -14.19 41.45 9.70
C LYS A 42 -14.99 42.73 9.92
N PRO A 43 -14.35 43.86 10.30
CA PRO A 43 -15.04 45.14 10.39
C PRO A 43 -15.36 45.62 8.96
N GLN A 44 -16.65 45.86 8.74
CA GLN A 44 -17.24 46.38 7.52
C GLN A 44 -16.79 47.83 7.31
N GLN A 45 -15.91 48.08 6.33
CA GLN A 45 -15.67 49.44 5.82
C GLN A 45 -16.34 49.61 4.46
N GLN A 46 -17.16 50.66 4.39
CA GLN A 46 -17.99 51.05 3.27
C GLN A 46 -17.21 51.83 2.19
N ASN A 47 -17.61 51.56 0.95
CA ASN A 47 -17.89 52.50 -0.15
C ASN A 47 -16.80 53.13 -1.05
N HIS A 48 -17.27 53.28 -2.31
CA HIS A 48 -16.84 54.10 -3.46
C HIS A 48 -15.67 53.58 -4.32
N SER A 49 -15.60 53.68 -5.66
CA SER A 49 -16.51 53.74 -6.82
C SER A 49 -15.65 54.11 -8.05
N HIS A 50 -15.98 53.57 -9.25
CA HIS A 50 -15.47 53.95 -10.60
C HIS A 50 -14.00 53.61 -10.91
N GLY A 51 -13.56 53.20 -12.11
CA GLY A 51 -14.17 53.01 -13.43
C GLY A 51 -13.04 52.96 -14.48
N PHE A 52 -13.29 52.26 -15.59
CA PHE A 52 -12.58 52.26 -16.90
C PHE A 52 -11.28 51.43 -17.11
N GLN A 53 -11.42 50.47 -18.02
CA GLN A 53 -10.41 49.84 -18.91
C GLN A 53 -10.19 50.72 -20.19
N PRO A 54 -9.40 50.31 -21.22
CA PRO A 54 -8.01 49.82 -21.31
C PRO A 54 -7.26 50.53 -22.48
N VAL A 55 -6.07 50.07 -22.93
CA VAL A 55 -5.65 49.87 -24.35
C VAL A 55 -4.13 49.69 -24.53
N HIS A 56 -3.81 48.73 -25.41
CA HIS A 56 -2.53 48.28 -25.98
C HIS A 56 -1.57 49.32 -26.59
N GLY A 57 -0.29 48.92 -26.71
CA GLY A 57 0.64 49.41 -27.73
C GLY A 57 1.97 48.63 -27.77
N GLN A 58 2.18 47.82 -28.82
CA GLN A 58 3.44 47.19 -29.22
C GLN A 58 4.53 48.21 -29.63
N VAL A 59 5.79 47.76 -29.75
CA VAL A 59 6.75 47.97 -30.89
C VAL A 59 8.15 47.47 -30.46
N HIS A 60 8.63 46.32 -30.95
CA HIS A 60 9.51 46.13 -32.14
C HIS A 60 10.99 46.56 -31.96
N LYS A 61 11.92 45.60 -32.03
CA LYS A 61 13.09 45.54 -32.95
C LYS A 61 14.23 44.59 -32.47
N GLN A 62 14.44 43.51 -33.24
CA GLN A 62 15.73 42.87 -33.56
C GLN A 62 16.43 43.67 -34.69
N PRO A 63 17.57 43.29 -35.33
CA PRO A 63 18.57 42.19 -35.10
C PRO A 63 20.07 42.64 -35.32
N LEU A 64 21.03 41.72 -35.14
CA LEU A 64 22.19 41.35 -36.03
C LEU A 64 23.34 40.72 -35.19
N HIS A 65 23.73 39.45 -35.44
CA HIS A 65 24.90 38.99 -36.24
C HIS A 65 26.26 39.54 -35.72
N ASP A 66 27.34 38.79 -35.45
CA ASP A 66 27.88 37.61 -36.15
C ASP A 66 29.08 36.97 -35.38
N THR A 67 29.23 35.64 -35.55
CA THR A 67 30.47 34.88 -35.85
C THR A 67 31.67 34.83 -34.88
N LEU A 68 32.01 33.63 -34.35
CA LEU A 68 33.24 32.86 -34.68
C LEU A 68 33.40 31.55 -33.85
N THR A 69 33.31 30.42 -34.57
CA THR A 69 34.23 29.27 -34.61
C THR A 69 35.05 28.89 -33.35
N ARG A 70 34.74 27.74 -32.72
CA ARG A 70 35.75 26.70 -32.33
C ARG A 70 35.10 25.41 -31.80
N VAL A 71 35.44 24.28 -32.42
CA VAL A 71 35.41 22.92 -31.81
C VAL A 71 36.83 22.65 -31.33
N PRO A 72 37.05 22.10 -30.11
CA PRO A 72 37.36 20.67 -30.00
C PRO A 72 36.78 19.99 -28.75
N SER A 73 36.55 18.70 -28.93
CA SER A 73 36.20 17.64 -27.99
C SER A 73 36.95 17.66 -26.66
N HIS A 74 36.25 17.30 -25.56
CA HIS A 74 36.55 16.16 -24.67
C HIS A 74 35.92 16.35 -23.28
N ALA A 75 35.44 15.22 -22.76
CA ALA A 75 35.26 14.89 -21.34
C ALA A 75 34.12 15.57 -20.57
N ALA A 76 33.01 14.85 -20.44
CA ALA A 76 32.46 14.38 -19.16
C ALA A 76 30.97 14.03 -19.36
N SER A 77 30.68 12.89 -19.98
CA SER A 77 29.40 12.23 -19.73
C SER A 77 29.52 11.57 -18.36
N HIS A 78 29.08 12.28 -17.34
CA HIS A 78 28.64 11.67 -16.09
C HIS A 78 27.61 10.61 -16.47
N HIS A 79 28.04 9.35 -16.41
CA HIS A 79 27.16 8.19 -16.38
C HIS A 79 26.80 8.02 -14.91
N ASP A 80 25.94 8.90 -14.41
CA ASP A 80 25.13 8.59 -13.24
C ASP A 80 23.95 7.77 -13.79
N GLU A 81 24.19 6.49 -14.00
CA GLU A 81 23.15 5.47 -14.04
C GLU A 81 23.32 4.66 -12.77
N ASN A 82 22.80 5.23 -11.68
CA ASN A 82 22.40 4.52 -10.47
C ASN A 82 21.41 5.45 -9.76
N ASP A 83 20.37 5.86 -10.49
CA ASP A 83 19.08 6.12 -9.86
C ASP A 83 18.54 4.72 -9.52
N GLU A 84 19.06 4.14 -8.44
CA GLU A 84 18.45 2.99 -7.80
C GLU A 84 17.01 3.41 -7.48
N ASP A 85 16.05 2.68 -8.06
CA ASP A 85 14.63 2.85 -7.82
C ASP A 85 14.31 2.63 -6.33
N GLU A 86 14.59 3.64 -5.48
CA GLU A 86 14.22 3.66 -4.06
C GLU A 86 12.69 3.59 -3.85
N ASP A 87 11.92 3.65 -4.94
CA ASP A 87 10.46 3.56 -4.97
C ASP A 87 9.91 2.17 -5.38
N ALA A 88 10.78 1.19 -5.67
CA ALA A 88 10.32 -0.18 -5.96
C ALA A 88 9.80 -0.84 -4.67
N MET A 89 8.48 -0.94 -4.55
CA MET A 89 7.82 -1.58 -3.41
C MET A 89 8.31 -3.02 -3.23
N SER A 90 8.87 -3.34 -2.06
CA SER A 90 9.31 -4.68 -1.73
C SER A 90 8.13 -5.62 -1.62
N ALA A 91 8.30 -6.89 -1.98
CA ALA A 91 7.22 -7.87 -1.87
C ALA A 91 6.62 -7.95 -0.47
N ARG A 92 7.49 -7.82 0.54
CA ARG A 92 7.12 -7.84 1.95
C ARG A 92 6.04 -6.81 2.31
N ASP A 93 5.98 -5.66 1.63
CA ASP A 93 5.08 -4.56 1.96
C ASP A 93 3.61 -4.83 1.59
N TYR A 94 3.36 -5.75 0.66
CA TYR A 94 2.01 -6.10 0.20
C TYR A 94 1.53 -7.49 0.65
N LEU A 95 2.39 -8.27 1.31
CA LEU A 95 2.03 -9.58 1.85
C LEU A 95 1.23 -9.43 3.16
N ALA A 96 0.24 -10.30 3.33
CA ALA A 96 -0.50 -10.40 4.59
C ALA A 96 0.40 -11.00 5.68
N GLU A 97 0.44 -10.39 6.87
CA GLU A 97 1.23 -10.88 8.00
C GLU A 97 0.80 -12.28 8.49
N HIS A 98 -0.48 -12.59 8.35
CA HIS A 98 -1.08 -13.85 8.83
C HIS A 98 -2.01 -14.45 7.76
N PRO A 99 -1.45 -14.95 6.64
CA PRO A 99 -2.25 -15.54 5.58
C PRO A 99 -2.86 -16.86 6.07
N VAL A 100 -4.09 -17.17 5.67
CA VAL A 100 -4.78 -18.40 6.11
C VAL A 100 -5.41 -19.12 4.92
N ILE A 101 -4.90 -20.31 4.63
CA ILE A 101 -5.44 -21.22 3.63
C ILE A 101 -5.62 -22.61 4.25
N ASP A 102 -6.73 -23.28 3.97
CA ASP A 102 -6.88 -24.69 4.32
C ASP A 102 -6.19 -25.59 3.28
N ALA A 103 -5.85 -26.81 3.67
CA ALA A 103 -5.10 -27.74 2.82
C ALA A 103 -5.83 -28.09 1.50
N GLY A 104 -7.16 -28.22 1.53
CA GLY A 104 -7.94 -28.54 0.34
C GLY A 104 -7.95 -27.37 -0.65
N LYS A 105 -8.10 -26.14 -0.14
CA LYS A 105 -7.98 -24.93 -0.96
C LYS A 105 -6.56 -24.76 -1.50
N PHE A 106 -5.52 -25.03 -0.72
CA PHE A 106 -4.14 -24.97 -1.22
C PHE A 106 -3.90 -25.95 -2.36
N GLU A 107 -4.37 -27.19 -2.25
CA GLU A 107 -4.21 -28.18 -3.33
C GLU A 107 -4.88 -27.69 -4.64
N GLN A 108 -6.07 -27.10 -4.54
CA GLN A 108 -6.75 -26.50 -5.68
C GLN A 108 -5.96 -25.30 -6.25
N VAL A 109 -5.45 -24.43 -5.39
CA VAL A 109 -4.62 -23.28 -5.80
C VAL A 109 -3.36 -23.78 -6.51
N TRP A 110 -2.62 -24.72 -5.92
CA TRP A 110 -1.41 -25.29 -6.49
C TRP A 110 -1.60 -25.92 -7.86
N ALA A 111 -2.73 -26.62 -8.05
CA ALA A 111 -3.06 -27.29 -9.31
C ALA A 111 -3.42 -26.31 -10.44
N THR A 112 -3.88 -25.10 -10.10
CA THR A 112 -4.34 -24.09 -11.08
C THR A 112 -3.42 -22.88 -11.20
N ALA A 113 -2.49 -22.72 -10.27
CA ALA A 113 -1.51 -21.64 -10.25
C ALA A 113 -0.50 -21.79 -11.39
N THR A 114 -0.08 -20.64 -11.92
CA THR A 114 0.97 -20.54 -12.94
C THR A 114 2.33 -20.62 -12.26
N GLU A 115 3.24 -21.41 -12.82
CA GLU A 115 4.64 -21.42 -12.39
C GLU A 115 5.33 -20.13 -12.80
N ILE A 116 5.95 -19.46 -11.84
CA ILE A 116 6.63 -18.18 -12.05
C ILE A 116 8.14 -18.28 -11.88
N ALA A 117 8.63 -19.27 -11.09
CA ALA A 117 10.05 -19.54 -10.93
C ALA A 117 10.33 -20.97 -10.48
N SER A 118 11.55 -21.42 -10.75
CA SER A 118 12.15 -22.64 -10.21
C SER A 118 13.37 -22.27 -9.37
N LEU A 119 13.53 -22.92 -8.21
CA LEU A 119 14.60 -22.68 -7.26
C LEU A 119 15.69 -23.74 -7.42
N SER A 120 16.96 -23.32 -7.37
CA SER A 120 18.12 -24.21 -7.42
C SER A 120 19.29 -23.55 -6.69
N TYR A 121 19.46 -23.88 -5.42
CA TYR A 121 20.51 -23.32 -4.55
C TYR A 121 21.31 -24.42 -3.85
N THR A 122 22.42 -24.04 -3.22
CA THR A 122 23.18 -24.94 -2.37
C THR A 122 23.57 -24.18 -1.11
N LEU A 123 23.04 -24.63 0.01
CA LEU A 123 23.37 -24.12 1.34
C LEU A 123 24.70 -24.70 1.79
N HIS A 124 25.42 -23.96 2.62
CA HIS A 124 26.68 -24.45 3.22
C HIS A 124 26.40 -25.58 4.23
N GLU A 125 25.31 -25.46 4.99
CA GLU A 125 24.84 -26.43 5.96
C GLU A 125 23.31 -26.49 5.89
N ALA A 126 22.74 -27.69 6.04
CA ALA A 126 21.28 -27.84 6.05
C ALA A 126 20.71 -27.32 7.39
N PRO A 127 19.88 -26.26 7.38
CA PRO A 127 19.32 -25.70 8.60
C PRO A 127 18.32 -26.65 9.25
N GLU A 128 18.05 -26.45 10.55
CA GLU A 128 16.99 -27.22 11.20
C GLU A 128 15.62 -26.84 10.62
N LYS A 129 14.72 -27.84 10.61
CA LYS A 129 13.36 -27.68 10.08
C LYS A 129 12.62 -26.49 10.72
N ASP A 130 12.75 -26.33 12.04
CA ASP A 130 12.01 -25.32 12.79
C ASP A 130 12.56 -23.91 12.51
N ASP A 131 13.88 -23.77 12.33
CA ASP A 131 14.53 -22.50 11.94
C ASP A 131 14.03 -22.01 10.57
N ILE A 132 13.90 -22.94 9.61
CA ILE A 132 13.35 -22.63 8.29
C ILE A 132 11.91 -22.12 8.42
N ILE A 133 11.06 -22.83 9.16
CA ILE A 133 9.66 -22.45 9.34
C ILE A 133 9.54 -21.09 10.03
N GLU A 134 10.36 -20.82 11.04
CA GLU A 134 10.37 -19.54 11.77
C GLU A 134 10.83 -18.38 10.87
N LEU A 135 11.91 -18.57 10.11
CA LEU A 135 12.44 -17.56 9.19
C LEU A 135 11.38 -17.15 8.15
N PHE A 136 10.78 -18.13 7.48
CA PHE A 136 9.74 -17.88 6.47
C PHE A 136 8.48 -17.26 7.12
N SER A 137 8.10 -17.71 8.31
CA SER A 137 6.96 -17.13 9.05
C SER A 137 7.18 -15.67 9.44
N SER A 138 8.40 -15.29 9.82
CA SER A 138 8.75 -13.89 10.14
C SER A 138 8.72 -12.96 8.91
N ASN A 139 8.72 -13.57 7.72
CA ASN A 139 8.71 -12.92 6.42
C ASN A 139 7.35 -13.04 5.70
N CYS A 140 6.26 -13.30 6.43
CA CYS A 140 4.88 -13.39 5.90
C CYS A 140 4.60 -14.62 5.03
N LEU A 141 5.46 -15.65 5.05
CA LEU A 141 5.21 -16.95 4.42
C LEU A 141 4.76 -17.97 5.47
N SER A 142 3.58 -18.56 5.29
CA SER A 142 3.06 -19.59 6.20
C SER A 142 3.39 -20.99 5.69
N CYS A 143 3.92 -21.84 6.57
CA CYS A 143 4.14 -23.25 6.27
C CYS A 143 2.83 -24.03 6.40
N LEU A 144 2.32 -24.56 5.30
CA LEU A 144 1.12 -25.41 5.30
C LEU A 144 1.45 -26.85 5.71
N ALA A 145 2.51 -27.40 5.15
CA ALA A 145 2.93 -28.76 5.37
C ALA A 145 4.44 -28.90 5.24
N SER A 146 5.01 -29.78 6.04
CA SER A 146 6.42 -30.13 5.97
C SER A 146 6.65 -31.58 6.36
N GLY A 147 7.58 -32.24 5.70
CA GLY A 147 7.90 -33.65 5.91
C GLY A 147 9.31 -33.99 5.47
N SER A 148 9.78 -35.18 5.82
CA SER A 148 11.12 -35.64 5.45
C SER A 148 11.06 -37.06 4.90
N VAL A 149 11.72 -37.32 3.78
CA VAL A 149 11.87 -38.67 3.21
C VAL A 149 13.30 -38.80 2.68
N ASN A 150 14.03 -39.82 3.12
CA ASN A 150 15.40 -40.10 2.65
C ASN A 150 16.33 -38.87 2.68
N HIS A 151 16.43 -38.19 3.82
CA HIS A 151 17.24 -36.98 4.02
C HIS A 151 16.79 -35.75 3.21
N LEU A 152 15.71 -35.84 2.44
CA LEU A 152 15.09 -34.71 1.76
C LEU A 152 13.97 -34.13 2.64
N PHE A 153 14.16 -32.90 3.13
CA PHE A 153 13.11 -32.13 3.80
C PHE A 153 12.27 -31.39 2.77
N LYS A 154 10.98 -31.67 2.73
CA LYS A 154 10.03 -31.02 1.81
C LYS A 154 9.11 -30.09 2.58
N PHE A 155 8.89 -28.90 2.03
CA PHE A 155 8.06 -27.84 2.58
C PHE A 155 7.08 -27.33 1.53
N PHE A 156 5.89 -26.95 2.00
CA PHE A 156 4.88 -26.23 1.25
C PHE A 156 4.56 -24.94 1.97
N PHE A 157 4.96 -23.81 1.38
CA PHE A 157 4.67 -22.48 1.89
C PHE A 157 3.62 -21.78 1.05
N PHE A 158 2.97 -20.79 1.64
CA PHE A 158 2.09 -19.88 0.91
C PHE A 158 2.15 -18.47 1.51
N ALA A 159 1.84 -17.48 0.67
CA ALA A 159 1.69 -16.09 1.05
C ALA A 159 0.51 -15.47 0.30
N GLU A 160 -0.15 -14.48 0.91
CA GLU A 160 -1.28 -13.77 0.30
C GLU A 160 -0.91 -12.33 0.04
N MET A 161 -1.03 -11.87 -1.21
CA MET A 161 -0.97 -10.44 -1.53
C MET A 161 -2.34 -9.83 -1.24
N VAL A 162 -2.38 -8.82 -0.37
CA VAL A 162 -3.63 -8.15 -0.01
C VAL A 162 -3.56 -6.67 -0.33
N ARG A 163 -4.65 -6.13 -0.86
CA ARG A 163 -4.82 -4.69 -1.06
C ARG A 163 -5.68 -4.13 0.06
N VAL A 164 -5.18 -3.11 0.75
CA VAL A 164 -5.98 -2.39 1.74
C VAL A 164 -6.92 -1.43 1.01
N VAL A 165 -8.21 -1.74 1.06
CA VAL A 165 -9.29 -0.87 0.58
C VAL A 165 -9.81 -0.03 1.74
N LEU A 166 -9.52 1.27 1.70
CA LEU A 166 -10.05 2.23 2.65
C LEU A 166 -11.46 2.64 2.24
N THR A 167 -12.47 2.11 2.94
CA THR A 167 -13.86 2.56 2.77
C THR A 167 -14.18 3.63 3.82
N SER A 168 -14.73 4.76 3.37
CA SER A 168 -15.09 5.89 4.23
C SER A 168 -16.56 6.26 4.08
N THR A 169 -17.36 6.19 5.16
CA THR A 169 -18.70 6.82 5.19
C THR A 169 -19.14 7.13 6.62
N LEU A 170 -19.33 8.42 6.97
CA LEU A 170 -20.10 8.85 8.15
C LEU A 170 -20.99 10.05 7.79
N GLY A 171 -22.29 9.94 8.08
CA GLY A 171 -23.23 11.06 8.03
C GLY A 171 -23.52 11.57 9.44
N LEU A 172 -23.27 12.85 9.70
CA LEU A 172 -23.62 13.51 10.96
C LEU A 172 -24.94 14.29 10.79
N LEU A 173 -25.92 14.01 11.66
CA LEU A 173 -27.15 14.80 11.77
C LEU A 173 -27.04 15.72 13.00
N ILE A 174 -27.07 17.03 12.79
CA ILE A 174 -27.15 18.03 13.87
C ILE A 174 -28.59 18.57 13.89
N SER A 175 -29.30 18.37 15.01
CA SER A 175 -30.57 19.03 15.28
C SER A 175 -30.36 20.11 16.32
N ASP A 176 -30.83 21.33 16.04
CA ASP A 176 -31.03 22.31 17.10
C ASP A 176 -32.18 21.81 17.98
N GLY A 177 -31.94 21.72 19.29
CA GLY A 177 -32.90 21.23 20.27
C GLY A 177 -34.01 22.20 20.61
N THR A 178 -34.17 23.30 19.86
CA THR A 178 -35.20 24.29 20.12
C THR A 178 -36.23 24.37 19.00
N THR A 179 -37.45 23.92 19.33
CA THR A 179 -38.74 24.07 18.63
C THR A 179 -39.01 23.14 17.44
N GLU A 180 -40.29 22.78 17.31
CA GLU A 180 -40.93 21.76 16.45
C GLU A 180 -40.74 21.91 14.92
N LYS A 181 -39.66 22.53 14.46
CA LYS A 181 -39.37 22.72 13.03
C LYS A 181 -37.91 22.39 12.75
N LEU A 182 -37.68 21.22 12.15
CA LEU A 182 -36.43 20.85 11.48
C LEU A 182 -36.20 21.78 10.28
N THR A 183 -35.61 22.97 10.48
CA THR A 183 -35.40 23.94 9.38
C THR A 183 -33.96 24.10 8.91
N SER A 184 -32.98 23.38 9.45
CA SER A 184 -31.66 23.35 8.81
C SER A 184 -30.92 22.05 9.07
N ILE A 185 -30.77 21.26 8.02
CA ILE A 185 -29.98 20.03 8.01
C ILE A 185 -28.61 20.39 7.44
N HIS A 186 -27.62 20.59 8.30
CA HIS A 186 -26.23 20.66 7.87
C HIS A 186 -25.63 19.26 7.91
N TRP A 187 -25.38 18.69 6.73
CA TRP A 187 -24.62 17.45 6.59
C TRP A 187 -23.15 17.75 6.85
N ILE A 188 -22.62 17.29 7.98
CA ILE A 188 -21.17 17.20 8.17
C ILE A 188 -20.79 15.76 7.81
N VAL A 189 -20.00 15.60 6.75
CA VAL A 189 -19.41 14.31 6.39
C VAL A 189 -18.14 14.15 7.22
N LEU A 190 -18.12 13.17 8.12
CA LEU A 190 -16.89 12.73 8.78
C LEU A 190 -16.44 11.43 8.08
N CYS A 191 -15.15 11.23 7.88
CA CYS A 191 -14.63 9.99 7.31
C CYS A 191 -14.26 9.03 8.45
N VAL A 192 -14.90 7.86 8.53
CA VAL A 192 -14.41 6.73 9.34
C VAL A 192 -13.73 5.77 8.37
N PHE A 193 -12.43 5.55 8.56
CA PHE A 193 -11.65 4.60 7.77
C PHE A 193 -11.94 3.18 8.27
N ALA A 194 -12.66 2.39 7.48
CA ALA A 194 -12.66 0.94 7.62
C ALA A 194 -11.71 0.37 6.56
N SER A 195 -10.59 -0.23 7.00
CA SER A 195 -9.70 -0.98 6.12
C SER A 195 -10.29 -2.37 5.91
N GLN A 196 -10.79 -2.65 4.70
CA GLN A 196 -11.01 -4.02 4.25
C GLN A 196 -9.77 -4.46 3.47
N THR A 197 -9.26 -5.65 3.74
CA THR A 197 -8.21 -6.26 2.93
C THR A 197 -8.85 -7.11 1.84
N GLU A 198 -8.48 -6.86 0.60
CA GLU A 198 -8.94 -7.62 -0.56
C GLU A 198 -7.79 -8.49 -1.08
N LEU A 199 -8.02 -9.80 -1.18
CA LEU A 199 -7.05 -10.75 -1.71
C LEU A 199 -6.82 -10.51 -3.21
N GLN A 200 -5.57 -10.26 -3.59
CA GLN A 200 -5.17 -9.98 -4.97
C GLN A 200 -4.61 -11.23 -5.65
N CYS A 201 -3.70 -11.93 -4.99
CA CYS A 201 -3.15 -13.20 -5.44
C CYS A 201 -2.64 -14.04 -4.27
N VAL A 202 -2.40 -15.32 -4.55
CA VAL A 202 -1.77 -16.26 -3.62
C VAL A 202 -0.48 -16.77 -4.27
N PHE A 203 0.63 -16.67 -3.54
CA PHE A 203 1.87 -17.33 -3.89
C PHE A 203 1.96 -18.66 -3.18
N CYS A 204 2.45 -19.68 -3.87
CA CYS A 204 2.66 -21.02 -3.32
C CYS A 204 4.07 -21.46 -3.66
N VAL A 205 4.76 -22.03 -2.68
CA VAL A 205 6.12 -22.50 -2.85
C VAL A 205 6.21 -23.95 -2.41
N GLU A 206 6.70 -24.79 -3.30
CA GLU A 206 7.21 -26.11 -2.96
C GLU A 206 8.73 -26.02 -2.88
N MET A 207 9.32 -26.43 -1.75
CA MET A 207 10.76 -26.41 -1.56
C MET A 207 11.23 -27.73 -0.97
N ALA A 208 12.33 -28.26 -1.46
CA ALA A 208 13.00 -29.45 -0.98
C ALA A 208 14.45 -29.12 -0.65
N ILE A 209 14.92 -29.51 0.54
CA ILE A 209 16.29 -29.33 1.01
C ILE A 209 16.88 -30.70 1.31
N ASP A 210 17.98 -31.03 0.64
CA ASP A 210 18.78 -32.23 0.92
C ASP A 210 19.66 -31.98 2.15
N ALA A 211 19.42 -32.73 3.22
CA ALA A 211 20.14 -32.61 4.47
C ALA A 211 21.62 -33.01 4.38
N GLU A 212 22.02 -33.80 3.38
CA GLU A 212 23.40 -34.24 3.20
C GLU A 212 24.21 -33.26 2.34
N SER A 213 23.61 -32.76 1.26
CA SER A 213 24.29 -31.89 0.31
C SER A 213 24.05 -30.39 0.52
N GLY A 214 23.03 -30.02 1.31
CA GLY A 214 22.52 -28.65 1.40
C GLY A 214 21.82 -28.17 0.11
N GLY A 215 21.60 -29.06 -0.86
CA GLY A 215 20.94 -28.73 -2.12
C GLY A 215 19.49 -28.33 -1.90
N VAL A 216 19.09 -27.18 -2.45
CA VAL A 216 17.72 -26.66 -2.40
C VAL A 216 17.14 -26.67 -3.80
N GLU A 217 16.02 -27.35 -3.98
CA GLU A 217 15.23 -27.35 -5.21
C GLU A 217 13.80 -26.94 -4.90
N GLY A 218 13.12 -26.30 -5.83
CA GLY A 218 11.74 -25.91 -5.59
C GLY A 218 11.07 -25.23 -6.76
N THR A 219 9.80 -24.91 -6.56
CA THR A 219 8.95 -24.25 -7.54
C THR A 219 8.09 -23.21 -6.85
N ILE A 220 8.07 -22.02 -7.41
CA ILE A 220 7.18 -20.93 -7.01
C ILE A 220 6.07 -20.82 -8.03
N LYS A 221 4.83 -20.78 -7.54
CA LYS A 221 3.63 -20.58 -8.34
C LYS A 221 2.80 -19.43 -7.81
N ARG A 222 2.04 -18.79 -8.69
CA ARG A 222 1.08 -17.74 -8.34
C ARG A 222 -0.30 -18.04 -8.91
N LEU A 223 -1.32 -17.82 -8.10
CA LEU A 223 -2.71 -17.73 -8.54
C LEU A 223 -3.19 -16.29 -8.40
N ALA A 224 -3.44 -15.62 -9.54
CA ALA A 224 -4.09 -14.31 -9.58
C ALA A 224 -5.60 -14.43 -9.35
N VAL A 225 -6.15 -13.62 -8.44
CA VAL A 225 -7.60 -13.53 -8.19
C VAL A 225 -8.22 -12.43 -9.05
N GLN A 226 -7.46 -11.37 -9.31
CA GLN A 226 -7.85 -10.27 -10.21
C GLN A 226 -6.96 -10.28 -11.45
N GLN A 227 -7.54 -9.94 -12.60
CA GLN A 227 -6.78 -9.71 -13.83
C GLN A 227 -6.12 -8.35 -13.76
N ARG A 228 -4.81 -8.32 -13.97
CA ARG A 228 -3.99 -7.11 -14.12
C ARG A 228 -3.38 -7.07 -15.52
N ASP A 229 -2.69 -5.99 -15.83
CA ASP A 229 -1.85 -5.98 -17.02
C ASP A 229 -0.62 -6.88 -16.84
N GLU A 230 -0.11 -7.41 -17.95
CA GLU A 230 0.99 -8.39 -17.96
C GLU A 230 2.27 -7.79 -17.37
N GLU A 231 2.52 -6.49 -17.60
CA GLU A 231 3.69 -5.79 -17.05
C GLU A 231 3.63 -5.69 -15.52
N GLU A 232 2.48 -5.34 -14.95
CA GLU A 232 2.26 -5.32 -13.50
C GLU A 232 2.39 -6.73 -12.92
N GLU A 233 1.89 -7.75 -13.62
CA GLU A 233 2.03 -9.13 -13.18
C GLU A 233 3.49 -9.60 -13.15
N ASP A 234 4.28 -9.28 -14.17
CA ASP A 234 5.71 -9.61 -14.24
C ASP A 234 6.51 -8.89 -13.14
N LEU A 235 6.16 -7.64 -12.84
CA LEU A 235 6.77 -6.88 -11.74
C LEU A 235 6.46 -7.50 -10.37
N ILE A 236 5.23 -7.95 -10.17
CA ILE A 236 4.83 -8.64 -8.94
C ILE A 236 5.57 -9.98 -8.82
N ASP A 237 5.66 -10.72 -9.91
CA ASP A 237 6.27 -12.06 -9.92
C ASP A 237 7.78 -11.95 -9.67
N SER A 238 8.47 -11.02 -10.35
CA SER A 238 9.90 -10.74 -10.12
C SER A 238 10.17 -10.22 -8.72
N SER A 239 9.36 -9.28 -8.22
CA SER A 239 9.46 -8.75 -6.85
C SER A 239 9.34 -9.85 -5.80
N PHE A 240 8.36 -10.75 -5.93
CA PHE A 240 8.18 -11.86 -4.99
C PHE A 240 9.33 -12.88 -5.07
N VAL A 241 9.79 -13.21 -6.28
CA VAL A 241 10.91 -14.15 -6.46
C VAL A 241 12.19 -13.58 -5.83
N SER A 242 12.55 -12.34 -6.13
CA SER A 242 13.72 -11.69 -5.52
C SER A 242 13.62 -11.66 -3.99
N PHE A 243 12.46 -11.28 -3.45
CA PHE A 243 12.23 -11.32 -2.01
C PHE A 243 12.39 -12.73 -1.41
N PHE A 244 11.85 -13.75 -2.07
CA PHE A 244 11.99 -15.13 -1.60
C PHE A 244 13.45 -15.58 -1.60
N GLU A 245 14.20 -15.23 -2.64
CA GLU A 245 15.63 -15.53 -2.75
C GLU A 245 16.45 -14.82 -1.68
N ASP A 246 16.12 -13.57 -1.36
CA ASP A 246 16.76 -12.81 -0.27
C ASP A 246 16.53 -13.50 1.08
N VAL A 247 15.28 -13.93 1.36
CA VAL A 247 14.96 -14.69 2.58
C VAL A 247 15.71 -16.03 2.60
N LEU A 248 15.83 -16.70 1.45
CA LEU A 248 16.53 -17.99 1.35
C LEU A 248 18.04 -17.84 1.62
N GLN A 249 18.65 -16.71 1.26
CA GLN A 249 20.07 -16.42 1.51
C GLN A 249 20.39 -16.20 2.99
N GLU A 250 19.38 -15.98 3.84
CA GLU A 250 19.55 -15.87 5.29
C GLU A 250 19.69 -17.23 6.00
N LEU A 251 19.46 -18.35 5.28
CA LEU A 251 19.67 -19.73 5.76
C LEU A 251 21.14 -20.16 5.72
#